data_AF-A0A1S4D176-F1
#
_entry.id   AF-A0A1S4D176-F1
#
_cell.length_a   1.000
_cell.length_b   1.000
_cell.length_c   1.000
_cell.angle_alpha   90.00
_cell.angle_beta   90.00
_cell.angle_gamma   90.00
#
_symmetry.space_group_name_H-M   'P 1'
#
loop_
_entity.id
_entity.type
_entity.pdbx_description
1 polymer ?
#
loop_
_entity_poly.entity_id
_entity_poly.type
_entity_poly.pdbx_seq_one_letter_code
_entity_poly.pdbx_strand_id
1 'polypeptide(L)'
;MNQQEIKNEGEVNCNDMRYEKIPLSAQRERTGKLRLKDFAGYLHLPIEVAAKKLNICPTVMKKVCRRDGLLRWPYRKIKSIRRKISKREKSLSSNDVEERASAKADIAKLEEELAKIFEAFVG
;
A
#
# COMPACT_ATOMS: atom_id res chain seq x y z
N MET A 1 -16.42 -22.15 17.97
CA MET A 1 -16.80 -21.01 17.09
C MET A 1 -15.64 -20.03 17.18
N ASN A 2 -14.58 -20.12 16.38
CA ASN A 2 -14.46 -19.61 14.99
C ASN A 2 -15.07 -18.19 14.89
N GLN A 3 -14.36 -17.11 14.56
CA GLN A 3 -13.16 -16.92 13.74
C GLN A 3 -12.39 -15.64 14.14
N GLN A 4 -11.09 -15.65 13.83
CA GLN A 4 -10.16 -14.59 13.39
C GLN A 4 -10.44 -13.10 13.76
N GLU A 5 -9.44 -12.28 14.09
CA GLU A 5 -8.33 -12.00 13.18
C GLU A 5 -7.09 -11.39 13.87
N ILE A 6 -5.95 -11.92 13.45
CA ILE A 6 -4.62 -11.83 14.00
C ILE A 6 -4.04 -10.42 13.81
N LYS A 7 -3.74 -9.72 14.91
CA LYS A 7 -2.86 -8.54 14.88
C LYS A 7 -1.41 -9.02 14.78
N ASN A 8 -0.97 -9.35 13.57
CA ASN A 8 0.43 -9.57 13.25
C ASN A 8 1.15 -8.21 13.26
N GLU A 9 1.49 -7.74 14.46
CA GLU A 9 2.54 -6.75 14.67
C GLU A 9 3.88 -7.50 14.57
N GLY A 10 4.21 -7.92 13.34
CA GLY A 10 5.45 -8.63 13.06
C GLY A 10 6.64 -7.71 13.31
N GLU A 11 7.33 -7.97 14.41
CA GLU A 11 8.68 -7.53 14.69
C GLU A 11 9.54 -7.67 13.42
N VAL A 12 10.14 -6.57 12.98
CA VAL A 12 10.97 -6.55 11.77
C VAL A 12 12.33 -7.13 12.12
N ASN A 13 12.42 -8.46 12.15
CA ASN A 13 13.69 -9.17 12.15
C ASN A 13 14.39 -8.89 10.80
N CYS A 14 15.57 -8.27 10.88
CA CYS A 14 16.37 -7.83 9.74
C CYS A 14 17.30 -8.92 9.17
N ASN A 15 17.29 -10.13 9.71
CA ASN A 15 18.13 -11.24 9.28
C ASN A 15 17.28 -12.47 8.97
N ASP A 16 17.10 -12.78 7.69
CA ASP A 16 17.26 -14.13 7.12
C ASP A 16 16.66 -14.18 5.70
N MET A 17 17.51 -13.99 4.70
CA MET A 17 17.31 -14.50 3.35
C MET A 17 18.67 -14.42 2.68
N ARG A 18 19.25 -15.57 2.33
CA ARG A 18 20.45 -15.66 1.51
C ARG A 18 20.14 -15.09 0.13
N TYR A 19 20.18 -13.77 0.00
CA TYR A 19 20.20 -13.08 -1.27
C TYR A 19 21.58 -13.34 -1.86
N GLU A 20 21.65 -14.23 -2.85
CA GLU A 20 22.75 -14.34 -3.79
C GLU A 20 23.27 -12.92 -4.08
N LYS A 21 24.53 -12.64 -3.74
CA LYS A 21 25.09 -11.28 -3.81
C LYS A 21 25.14 -10.84 -5.27
N ILE A 22 24.06 -10.19 -5.73
CA ILE A 22 24.01 -9.61 -7.07
C ILE A 22 25.15 -8.58 -7.18
N PRO A 23 25.98 -8.63 -8.24
CA PRO A 23 27.03 -7.64 -8.43
C PRO A 23 26.44 -6.23 -8.50
N LEU A 24 27.17 -5.24 -7.95
CA LEU A 24 26.70 -3.85 -7.86
C LEU A 24 26.29 -3.26 -9.22
N SER A 25 26.91 -3.72 -10.31
CA SER A 25 26.54 -3.35 -11.68
C SER A 25 25.11 -3.78 -12.03
N ALA A 26 24.76 -5.06 -11.80
CA ALA A 26 23.43 -5.59 -12.05
C ALA A 26 22.38 -4.98 -11.12
N GLN A 27 22.73 -4.67 -9.87
CA GLN A 27 21.81 -3.97 -8.95
C GLN A 27 21.51 -2.53 -9.45
N ARG A 28 22.52 -1.81 -9.92
CA ARG A 28 22.35 -0.45 -10.47
C ARG A 28 21.52 -0.45 -11.75
N GLU A 29 21.74 -1.41 -12.65
CA GLU A 29 20.97 -1.53 -13.88
C GLU A 29 19.49 -1.82 -13.59
N ARG A 30 19.21 -2.77 -12.69
CA ARG A 30 17.84 -3.12 -12.29
C ARG A 30 17.13 -1.93 -11.63
N THR A 31 17.80 -1.26 -10.70
CA THR A 31 17.19 -0.16 -9.92
C THR A 31 17.08 1.15 -10.70
N GLY A 32 17.92 1.35 -11.73
CA GLY A 32 17.86 2.51 -12.62
C GLY A 32 16.65 2.51 -13.55
N LYS A 33 16.15 1.32 -13.93
CA LYS A 33 14.99 1.14 -14.81
C LYS A 33 13.65 1.28 -14.08
N LEU A 34 13.63 1.27 -12.75
CA LEU A 34 12.41 1.37 -11.96
C LEU A 34 11.76 2.75 -12.07
N ARG A 35 10.43 2.75 -12.21
CA ARG A 35 9.55 3.92 -12.28
C ARG A 35 8.55 3.88 -11.13
N LEU A 36 7.95 5.03 -10.81
CA LEU A 36 6.83 5.10 -9.84
C LEU A 36 5.68 4.13 -10.16
N LYS A 37 5.41 3.90 -11.46
CA LYS A 37 4.38 2.98 -11.97
C LYS A 37 4.60 1.53 -11.50
N ASP A 38 5.86 1.10 -11.38
CA ASP A 38 6.20 -0.26 -10.90
C ASP A 38 5.81 -0.43 -9.43
N PHE A 39 5.67 0.67 -8.69
CA PHE A 39 5.28 0.68 -7.29
C PHE A 39 3.79 0.88 -7.07
N ALA A 40 3.02 1.23 -8.11
CA ALA A 40 1.59 1.53 -8.01
C ALA A 40 0.80 0.35 -7.39
N GLY A 41 1.14 -0.90 -7.77
CA GLY A 41 0.53 -2.10 -7.20
C GLY A 41 0.79 -2.32 -5.69
N TYR A 42 1.79 -1.64 -5.10
CA TYR A 42 2.23 -1.84 -3.72
C TYR A 42 1.90 -0.68 -2.78
N LEU A 43 1.19 0.36 -3.25
CA LEU A 43 0.84 1.54 -2.44
C LEU A 43 -0.03 1.20 -1.22
N HIS A 44 -0.73 0.07 -1.27
CA HIS A 44 -1.50 -0.48 -0.14
C HIS A 44 -0.63 -1.01 1.01
N LEU A 45 0.68 -1.16 0.80
CA LEU A 45 1.64 -1.68 1.77
C LEU A 45 2.57 -0.59 2.31
N PRO A 46 3.17 -0.79 3.50
CA PRO A 46 4.29 0.01 3.94
C PRO A 46 5.44 -0.05 2.94
N ILE A 47 6.19 1.04 2.82
CA ILE A 47 7.35 1.13 1.90
C ILE A 47 8.37 0.00 2.13
N GLU A 48 8.53 -0.44 3.37
CA GLU A 48 9.43 -1.55 3.72
C GLU A 48 8.96 -2.88 3.15
N VAL A 49 7.66 -3.15 3.24
CA VAL A 49 7.05 -4.39 2.72
C VAL A 49 7.03 -4.36 1.20
N ALA A 50 6.68 -3.21 0.60
CA ALA A 50 6.72 -3.01 -0.84
C ALA A 50 8.15 -3.23 -1.40
N ALA A 51 9.15 -2.66 -0.74
CA ALA A 51 10.55 -2.82 -1.11
C ALA A 51 11.01 -4.29 -1.04
N LYS A 52 10.63 -5.01 0.03
CA LYS A 52 10.89 -6.45 0.18
C LYS A 52 10.27 -7.27 -0.95
N LYS A 53 9.00 -7.02 -1.28
CA LYS A 53 8.30 -7.72 -2.38
C LYS A 53 8.97 -7.50 -3.74
N LEU A 54 9.55 -6.33 -3.95
CA LEU A 54 10.25 -5.96 -5.17
C LEU A 54 11.75 -6.32 -5.19
N ASN A 55 12.26 -6.91 -4.09
CA ASN A 55 13.68 -7.19 -3.87
C ASN A 55 14.57 -5.96 -4.05
N ILE A 56 14.12 -4.80 -3.56
CA ILE A 56 14.89 -3.56 -3.54
C ILE A 56 15.07 -3.05 -2.13
N CYS A 57 16.14 -2.30 -1.89
CA CYS A 57 16.31 -1.62 -0.61
C CYS A 57 15.29 -0.48 -0.47
N PRO A 58 14.71 -0.25 0.71
CA PRO A 58 13.84 0.90 0.97
C PRO A 58 14.48 2.24 0.59
N THR A 59 15.81 2.34 0.71
CA THR A 59 16.59 3.53 0.32
C THR A 59 16.54 3.80 -1.18
N VAL A 60 16.58 2.75 -2.01
CA VAL A 60 16.42 2.88 -3.47
C VAL A 60 14.99 3.28 -3.80
N MET A 61 14.01 2.63 -3.17
CA MET A 61 12.59 2.97 -3.36
C MET A 61 12.31 4.44 -3.01
N LYS A 62 12.86 4.94 -1.89
CA LYS A 62 12.81 6.36 -1.51
C LYS A 62 13.51 7.27 -2.52
N LYS A 63 14.64 6.85 -3.12
CA LYS A 63 15.33 7.61 -4.17
C LYS A 63 14.47 7.76 -5.42
N VAL A 64 13.84 6.67 -5.88
CA VAL A 64 12.94 6.73 -7.05
C VAL A 64 11.71 7.59 -6.74
N CYS A 65 11.10 7.42 -5.57
CA CYS A 65 9.98 8.27 -5.14
C CYS A 65 10.36 9.75 -5.15
N ARG A 66 11.51 10.13 -4.56
CA ARG A 66 11.98 11.53 -4.56
C ARG A 66 12.30 12.07 -5.96
N ARG A 67 12.86 11.23 -6.85
CA ARG A 67 13.13 11.61 -8.25
C ARG A 67 11.84 11.95 -8.99
N ASP A 68 10.79 11.19 -8.72
CA ASP A 68 9.49 11.34 -9.37
C ASP A 68 8.58 12.35 -8.61
N GLY A 69 9.16 13.21 -7.75
CA GLY A 69 8.45 14.28 -7.03
C GLY A 69 7.69 13.84 -5.78
N LEU A 70 7.76 12.55 -5.43
CA LEU A 70 7.03 11.97 -4.32
C LEU A 70 7.82 12.01 -3.00
N LEU A 71 7.59 13.07 -2.23
CA LEU A 71 8.24 13.24 -0.92
C LEU A 71 7.68 12.28 0.15
N ARG A 72 6.43 11.82 0.01
CA ARG A 72 5.75 11.04 1.05
C ARG A 72 4.92 9.88 0.48
N TRP A 73 5.20 8.67 0.97
CA TRP A 73 4.48 7.46 0.60
C TRP A 73 3.02 7.47 1.13
N PRO A 74 1.99 7.24 0.28
CA PRO A 74 0.58 7.48 0.57
C PRO A 74 -0.07 6.37 1.38
N TYR A 75 0.69 5.37 1.83
CA TYR A 75 0.22 4.29 2.69
C TYR A 75 -0.61 4.79 3.89
N ARG A 76 -0.20 5.90 4.51
CA ARG A 76 -0.95 6.47 5.65
C ARG A 76 -2.35 6.95 5.22
N LYS A 77 -2.47 7.59 4.06
CA LYS A 77 -3.76 8.08 3.53
C LYS A 77 -4.64 6.91 3.11
N ILE A 78 -4.08 5.93 2.39
CA ILE A 78 -4.76 4.70 1.98
C ILE A 78 -5.28 3.91 3.21
N LYS A 79 -4.46 3.76 4.25
CA LYS A 79 -4.84 3.08 5.49
C LYS A 79 -5.97 3.80 6.22
N SER A 80 -5.98 5.14 6.20
CA SER A 80 -7.07 5.93 6.78
C SER A 80 -8.39 5.70 6.05
N ILE A 81 -8.38 5.77 4.72
CA ILE A 81 -9.56 5.54 3.87
C ILE A 81 -10.09 4.12 4.06
N ARG A 82 -9.23 3.09 4.02
CA ARG A 82 -9.63 1.70 4.29
C ARG A 82 -10.27 1.51 5.67
N ARG A 83 -9.77 2.19 6.70
CA ARG A 83 -10.43 2.16 8.03
C ARG A 83 -11.82 2.79 8.00
N LYS A 84 -12.00 3.89 7.26
CA LYS A 84 -13.32 4.52 7.08
C LYS A 84 -14.28 3.56 6.35
N ILE A 85 -13.82 2.88 5.31
CA ILE A 85 -14.59 1.86 4.57
C ILE A 85 -15.03 0.77 5.55
N SER A 86 -14.08 0.13 6.26
CA SER A 86 -14.41 -0.95 7.21
C SER A 86 -15.37 -0.52 8.32
N LYS A 87 -15.30 0.74 8.79
CA LYS A 87 -16.26 1.27 9.76
C LYS A 87 -17.67 1.36 9.16
N ARG A 88 -17.79 1.83 7.92
CA ARG A 88 -19.08 1.97 7.22
C ARG A 88 -19.65 0.63 6.77
N GLU A 89 -18.80 -0.34 6.41
CA GLU A 89 -19.21 -1.71 6.11
C GLU A 89 -19.86 -2.39 7.32
N LYS A 90 -19.37 -2.13 8.53
CA LYS A 90 -20.01 -2.66 9.75
C LYS A 90 -21.42 -2.11 9.95
N SER A 91 -21.66 -0.84 9.63
CA SER A 91 -23.01 -0.24 9.65
C SER A 91 -23.95 -0.87 8.62
N LEU A 92 -23.42 -1.46 7.54
CA LEU A 92 -24.20 -2.16 6.52
C LEU A 92 -24.92 -3.42 7.05
N SER A 93 -24.44 -3.98 8.16
CA SER A 93 -25.07 -5.14 8.82
C SER A 93 -26.34 -4.77 9.61
N SER A 94 -26.58 -3.48 9.87
CA SER A 94 -27.80 -2.97 10.52
C SER A 94 -29.05 -3.33 9.70
N ASN A 95 -30.22 -3.48 10.32
CA ASN A 95 -31.46 -3.93 9.65
C ASN A 95 -32.13 -2.85 8.77
N ASP A 96 -31.65 -1.62 8.84
CA ASP A 96 -32.22 -0.47 8.15
C ASP A 96 -31.76 -0.42 6.68
N VAL A 97 -32.72 -0.35 5.75
CA VAL A 97 -32.47 -0.35 4.29
C VAL A 97 -31.95 1.00 3.81
N GLU A 98 -32.44 2.11 4.37
CA GLU A 98 -31.93 3.45 4.09
C GLU A 98 -30.48 3.60 4.58
N GLU A 99 -30.19 3.13 5.79
CA GLU A 99 -28.85 3.19 6.37
C GLU A 99 -27.84 2.39 5.52
N ARG A 100 -28.27 1.23 4.98
CA ARG A 100 -27.48 0.43 4.04
C ARG A 100 -27.23 1.15 2.72
N ALA A 101 -28.24 1.80 2.15
CA ALA A 101 -28.09 2.55 0.90
C ALA A 101 -27.11 3.72 1.07
N SER A 102 -27.22 4.46 2.18
CA SER A 102 -26.32 5.56 2.54
C SER A 102 -24.88 5.07 2.77
N ALA A 103 -24.70 3.99 3.54
CA ALA A 103 -23.39 3.42 3.79
C ALA A 103 -22.71 2.92 2.50
N LYS A 104 -23.46 2.32 1.56
CA LYS A 104 -22.93 1.93 0.23
C LYS A 104 -22.46 3.13 -0.58
N ALA A 105 -23.24 4.20 -0.63
CA ALA A 105 -22.87 5.41 -1.35
C ALA A 105 -21.59 6.05 -0.76
N ASP A 106 -21.46 6.03 0.56
CA ASP A 106 -20.27 6.54 1.22
C ASP A 106 -19.03 5.66 1.03
N ILE A 107 -19.19 4.34 0.98
CA ILE A 107 -18.10 3.41 0.62
C ILE A 107 -17.62 3.70 -0.81
N ALA A 108 -18.54 3.84 -1.77
CA ALA A 108 -18.19 4.14 -3.16
C ALA A 108 -17.39 5.45 -3.29
N LYS A 109 -17.75 6.50 -2.55
CA LYS A 109 -16.98 7.77 -2.50
C LYS A 109 -15.56 7.57 -1.95
N LEU A 110 -15.41 6.74 -0.92
CA LEU A 110 -14.11 6.45 -0.32
C LEU A 110 -13.22 5.63 -1.27
N GLU A 111 -13.81 4.71 -2.03
CA GLU A 111 -13.11 3.96 -3.08
C GLU A 111 -12.69 4.87 -4.23
N GLU A 112 -13.51 5.85 -4.61
CA GLU A 112 -13.13 6.85 -5.62
C GLU A 112 -11.98 7.74 -5.13
N GLU A 113 -11.98 8.17 -3.86
CA GLU A 113 -10.86 8.91 -3.27
C GLU A 113 -9.58 8.06 -3.27
N LEU A 114 -9.70 6.77 -2.99
CA LEU A 114 -8.60 5.83 -3.09
C LEU A 114 -8.08 5.80 -4.54
N ALA A 115 -8.95 5.60 -5.53
CA ALA A 115 -8.60 5.57 -6.94
C ALA A 115 -7.89 6.86 -7.37
N LYS A 116 -8.36 8.04 -6.97
CA LYS A 116 -7.69 9.32 -7.23
C LYS A 116 -6.26 9.37 -6.68
N ILE A 117 -6.00 8.77 -5.52
CA ILE A 117 -4.64 8.69 -4.97
C ILE A 117 -3.77 7.75 -5.82
N PHE A 118 -4.32 6.64 -6.33
CA PHE A 118 -3.59 5.75 -7.23
C PHE A 118 -3.36 6.39 -8.61
N GLU A 119 -4.33 7.11 -9.16
CA GLU A 119 -4.20 7.85 -10.42
C GLU A 119 -3.14 8.95 -10.33
N ALA A 120 -3.08 9.68 -9.21
CA ALA A 120 -2.01 10.64 -8.94
C ALA A 120 -0.59 10.02 -8.89
N PHE A 121 -0.49 8.68 -8.84
CA PHE A 121 0.76 7.93 -8.89
C PHE A 121 1.12 7.38 -10.27
N VAL A 122 0.14 7.34 -11.18
CA VAL A 122 0.28 6.78 -12.54
C VAL A 122 0.36 7.89 -13.59
N GLY A 123 -0.24 9.05 -13.30
CA GLY A 123 -0.24 10.26 -14.13
C GLY A 123 1.10 10.98 -14.24
#